data_AF-F7SAL4-F1
#
_entry.id   AF-F7SAL4-F1
#
_cell.length_a   1.000
_cell.length_b   1.000
_cell.length_c   1.000
_cell.angle_alpha   90.00
_cell.angle_beta   90.00
_cell.angle_gamma   90.00
#
_symmetry.space_group_name_H-M   'P 1'
#
loop_
_entity.id
_entity.type
_entity.pdbx_description
1 polymer ?
#
loop_
_entity_poly.entity_id
_entity_poly.type
_entity_poly.pdbx_seq_one_letter_code
_entity_poly.pdbx_strand_id
1 'polypeptide(L)'
;MIRAEKASGSRRDGRTELALLLDFLNAGDTLVVTRIDRLARSMKDLQDIVHELKAKGVALRATEQPVDTGTAAGKAFLDMLGVFAEFETNLRRERQLEGISAAKARGVYRGRKPSIDVAEVKRLKEFGLGPTAIARKLGIGRASVYRALEAG
;
A
#
# COMPACT_ATOMS: atom_id res chain seq x y z
N MET A 1 4.69 29.00 -4.30
CA MET A 1 3.39 28.28 -4.28
C MET A 1 3.46 27.19 -3.21
N ILE A 2 2.42 27.04 -2.37
CA ILE A 2 2.35 25.97 -1.36
C ILE A 2 1.15 25.08 -1.70
N ARG A 3 1.33 23.76 -1.62
CA ARG A 3 0.29 22.73 -1.80
C ARG A 3 0.33 21.74 -0.64
N ALA A 4 -0.83 21.22 -0.27
CA ALA A 4 -0.96 20.25 0.81
C ALA A 4 -1.97 19.19 0.40
N GLU A 5 -1.69 17.94 0.76
CA GLU A 5 -2.52 16.80 0.39
C GLU A 5 -2.63 15.80 1.53
N LYS A 6 -3.79 15.14 1.61
CA LYS A 6 -4.03 14.05 2.56
C LYS A 6 -4.48 12.79 1.81
N ALA A 7 -3.52 11.95 1.46
CA ALA A 7 -3.78 10.62 0.90
C ALA A 7 -3.25 9.52 1.85
N SER A 8 -4.04 8.47 2.09
CA SER A 8 -3.65 7.30 2.91
C SER A 8 -3.39 6.07 2.03
N GLY A 9 -2.23 5.42 2.19
CA GLY A 9 -1.86 4.23 1.42
C GLY A 9 -0.39 4.25 0.98
N SER A 10 0.09 3.12 0.45
CA SER A 10 1.46 2.95 -0.06
C SER A 10 1.64 3.28 -1.54
N ARG A 11 0.54 3.60 -2.25
CA ARG A 11 0.55 3.92 -3.68
C ARG A 11 0.54 5.44 -3.91
N ARG A 12 1.10 5.84 -5.05
CA ARG A 12 1.07 7.22 -5.56
C ARG A 12 -0.29 7.61 -6.16
N ASP A 13 -1.15 6.62 -6.45
CA ASP A 13 -2.51 6.83 -6.95
C ASP A 13 -3.33 7.71 -5.99
N GLY A 14 -4.03 8.69 -6.55
CA GLY A 14 -4.85 9.64 -5.79
C GLY A 14 -4.10 10.86 -5.25
N ARG A 15 -2.83 11.06 -5.65
CA ARG A 15 -2.02 12.24 -5.28
C ARG A 15 -2.09 13.37 -6.31
N THR A 16 -3.27 13.95 -6.46
CA THR A 16 -3.55 15.00 -7.45
C THR A 16 -2.74 16.28 -7.24
N GLU A 17 -2.50 16.67 -5.98
CA GLU A 17 -1.74 17.90 -5.69
C GLU A 17 -0.26 17.74 -6.03
N LEU A 18 0.31 16.55 -5.77
CA LEU A 18 1.69 16.25 -6.15
C LEU A 18 1.84 16.24 -7.68
N ALA A 19 0.89 15.61 -8.40
CA ALA A 19 0.90 15.60 -9.86
C ALA A 19 0.85 17.02 -10.44
N LEU A 20 -0.08 17.86 -9.96
CA LEU A 20 -0.18 19.26 -10.37
C LEU A 20 1.11 20.05 -10.08
N LEU A 21 1.75 19.81 -8.92
CA LEU A 21 3.02 20.43 -8.58
C LEU A 21 4.13 20.04 -9.56
N LEU A 22 4.23 18.74 -9.87
CA LEU A 22 5.22 18.22 -10.81
C LEU A 22 5.01 18.75 -12.22
N ASP A 23 3.77 18.90 -12.67
CA ASP A 23 3.43 19.50 -13.97
C ASP A 23 3.80 20.99 -14.04
N PHE A 24 3.65 21.73 -12.93
CA PHE A 24 3.93 23.15 -12.88
C PHE A 24 5.43 23.51 -12.82
N LEU A 25 6.26 22.63 -12.27
CA LEU A 25 7.69 22.89 -12.06
C LEU A 25 8.48 22.94 -13.38
N ASN A 26 9.38 23.93 -13.48
CA ASN A 26 10.24 24.19 -14.64
C ASN A 26 11.73 24.12 -14.26
N ALA A 27 12.59 24.05 -15.28
CA ALA A 27 14.03 24.05 -15.08
C ALA A 27 14.51 25.25 -14.26
N GLY A 28 15.34 25.00 -13.25
CA GLY A 28 15.81 26.00 -12.30
C GLY A 28 14.95 26.13 -11.03
N ASP A 29 13.76 25.55 -11.01
CA ASP A 29 12.94 25.51 -9.80
C ASP A 29 13.53 24.58 -8.73
N THR A 30 13.09 24.78 -7.49
CA THR A 30 13.36 23.88 -6.37
C THR A 30 12.05 23.46 -5.72
N LEU A 31 11.77 22.15 -5.73
CA LEU A 31 10.72 21.57 -4.91
C LEU A 31 11.20 21.47 -3.46
N VAL A 32 10.55 22.23 -2.57
CA VAL A 32 10.85 22.21 -1.14
C VAL A 32 9.79 21.40 -0.40
N VAL A 33 10.23 20.43 0.40
CA VAL A 33 9.37 19.61 1.26
C VAL A 33 9.84 19.69 2.71
N THR A 34 8.95 19.38 3.66
CA THR A 34 9.35 19.34 5.07
C THR A 34 10.27 18.15 5.34
N ARG A 35 9.83 16.96 4.92
CA ARG A 35 10.56 15.69 5.02
C ARG A 35 10.32 14.80 3.81
N ILE A 36 11.26 13.91 3.53
CA ILE A 36 11.22 12.96 2.41
C ILE A 36 10.09 11.94 2.55
N ASP A 37 9.78 11.47 3.76
CA ASP A 37 8.68 10.54 4.03
C ASP A 37 7.29 11.15 3.83
N ARG A 38 7.20 12.49 3.74
CA ARG A 38 5.98 13.22 3.38
C ARG A 38 5.83 13.37 1.86
N LEU A 39 6.94 13.31 1.13
CA LEU A 39 6.96 13.37 -0.33
C LEU A 39 6.72 12.01 -0.96
N ALA A 40 7.32 10.94 -0.48
CA ALA A 40 7.28 9.62 -1.12
C ALA A 40 6.81 8.52 -0.17
N ARG A 41 6.09 7.52 -0.70
CA ARG A 41 5.53 6.39 0.08
C ARG A 41 6.39 5.13 0.06
N SER A 42 7.40 5.10 -0.80
CA SER A 42 8.39 4.03 -0.89
C SER A 42 9.69 4.57 -1.47
N MET A 43 10.77 3.79 -1.39
CA MET A 43 12.03 4.17 -2.01
C MET A 43 11.93 4.26 -3.52
N LYS A 44 11.22 3.32 -4.14
CA LYS A 44 10.95 3.36 -5.58
C LYS A 44 10.21 4.65 -5.97
N ASP A 45 9.15 4.99 -5.23
CA ASP A 45 8.37 6.21 -5.47
C ASP A 45 9.23 7.47 -5.35
N LEU A 46 10.12 7.52 -4.35
CA LEU A 46 11.08 8.62 -4.19
C LEU A 46 12.04 8.72 -5.38
N GLN A 47 12.62 7.60 -5.81
CA GLN A 47 13.53 7.55 -6.95
C GLN A 47 12.82 7.98 -8.24
N ASP A 48 11.57 7.55 -8.45
CA ASP A 48 10.76 7.95 -9.59
C ASP A 48 10.54 9.48 -9.58
N ILE A 49 10.18 10.07 -8.43
CA ILE A 49 10.03 11.53 -8.27
C ILE A 49 11.36 12.25 -8.56
N VAL A 50 12.47 11.80 -7.95
CA VAL A 50 13.78 12.43 -8.14
C VAL A 50 14.23 12.35 -9.60
N HIS A 51 13.97 11.24 -10.28
CA HIS A 51 14.28 11.07 -11.69
C HIS A 51 13.47 12.04 -12.56
N GLU A 52 12.18 12.18 -12.30
CA GLU A 52 11.28 13.12 -12.98
C GLU A 52 11.73 14.58 -12.77
N LEU A 53 12.03 14.97 -11.54
CA LEU A 53 12.54 16.31 -11.21
C LEU A 53 13.87 16.58 -11.91
N LYS A 54 14.79 15.62 -11.89
CA LYS A 54 16.08 15.73 -12.57
C LYS A 54 15.93 15.90 -14.07
N ALA A 55 15.02 15.14 -14.70
CA ALA A 55 14.73 15.26 -16.13
C ALA A 55 14.19 16.65 -16.49
N LYS A 56 13.47 17.30 -15.58
CA LYS A 56 12.99 18.68 -15.73
C LYS A 56 14.00 19.75 -15.32
N GLY A 57 15.17 19.39 -14.80
CA GLY A 57 16.16 20.36 -14.28
C GLY A 57 15.73 21.03 -12.97
N VAL A 58 14.92 20.34 -12.16
CA VAL A 58 14.37 20.81 -10.88
C VAL A 58 15.15 20.17 -9.72
N ALA A 59 15.49 20.96 -8.70
CA ALA A 59 16.11 20.46 -7.48
C ALA A 59 15.05 20.04 -6.44
N LEU A 60 15.39 19.09 -5.56
CA LEU A 60 14.60 18.70 -4.40
C LEU A 60 15.36 19.09 -3.13
N ARG A 61 14.68 19.77 -2.21
CA ARG A 61 15.23 20.16 -0.90
C ARG A 61 14.29 19.79 0.23
N ALA A 62 14.82 19.24 1.31
CA ALA A 62 14.09 19.05 2.56
C ALA A 62 14.46 20.15 3.58
N THR A 63 13.49 20.62 4.36
CA THR A 63 13.76 21.64 5.41
C THR A 63 14.26 21.02 6.70
N GLU A 64 13.84 19.81 7.04
CA GLU A 64 14.18 19.12 8.31
C GLU A 64 15.28 18.06 8.15
N GLN A 65 15.78 17.85 6.93
CA GLN A 65 16.80 16.86 6.63
C GLN A 65 17.88 17.49 5.74
N PRO A 66 19.16 17.09 5.82
CA PRO A 66 20.23 17.62 4.98
C PRO A 66 20.16 17.04 3.55
N VAL A 67 18.99 17.13 2.94
CA VAL A 67 18.72 16.71 1.56
C VAL A 67 18.59 17.95 0.70
N ASP A 68 19.53 18.09 -0.24
CA ASP A 68 19.49 19.06 -1.33
C ASP A 68 20.11 18.41 -2.57
N THR A 69 19.27 18.04 -3.54
CA THR A 69 19.74 17.36 -4.77
C THR A 69 20.44 18.30 -5.74
N GLY A 70 20.45 19.61 -5.49
CA GLY A 70 21.30 20.57 -6.19
C GLY A 70 22.77 20.48 -5.79
N THR A 71 23.08 19.78 -4.68
CA THR A 71 24.46 19.56 -4.21
C THR A 71 24.85 18.09 -4.29
N ALA A 72 26.13 17.81 -4.54
CA ALA A 72 26.64 16.44 -4.57
C ALA A 72 26.48 15.73 -3.22
N ALA A 73 26.73 16.44 -2.12
CA ALA A 73 26.60 15.92 -0.76
C ALA A 73 25.13 15.60 -0.40
N GLY A 74 24.21 16.52 -0.68
CA GLY A 74 22.78 16.31 -0.40
C GLY A 74 22.17 15.20 -1.26
N LYS A 75 22.62 15.06 -2.52
CA LYS A 75 22.26 13.90 -3.35
C LYS A 75 22.78 12.60 -2.76
N ALA A 76 24.06 12.53 -2.39
CA ALA A 76 24.63 11.31 -1.79
C ALA A 76 23.94 10.92 -0.49
N PHE A 77 23.57 11.90 0.34
CA PHE A 77 22.80 11.67 1.56
C PHE A 77 21.40 11.11 1.26
N LEU A 78 20.70 11.64 0.25
CA LEU A 78 19.40 11.11 -0.19
C LEU A 78 19.51 9.66 -0.67
N ASP A 79 20.52 9.36 -1.50
CA ASP A 79 20.76 8.00 -2.01
C ASP A 79 21.05 7.03 -0.85
N MET A 80 21.81 7.47 0.16
CA MET A 80 22.13 6.67 1.35
C MET A 80 20.91 6.41 2.24
N LEU A 81 20.04 7.42 2.46
CA LEU A 81 18.73 7.19 3.09
C LEU A 81 17.93 6.14 2.31
N GLY A 82 18.11 6.11 0.99
CA GLY A 82 17.57 5.09 0.11
C GLY A 82 17.99 3.68 0.46
N VAL A 83 19.30 3.48 0.53
CA VAL A 83 19.91 2.19 0.90
C VAL A 83 19.41 1.73 2.27
N PHE A 84 19.39 2.61 3.28
CA PHE A 84 18.93 2.24 4.62
C PHE A 84 17.46 1.85 4.67
N ALA A 85 16.58 2.59 4.00
CA ALA A 85 15.15 2.28 3.99
C ALA A 85 14.84 0.93 3.31
N GLU A 86 15.55 0.61 2.22
CA GLU A 86 15.43 -0.68 1.55
C GLU A 86 15.96 -1.83 2.43
N PHE A 87 17.13 -1.63 3.04
CA PHE A 87 17.71 -2.58 3.99
C PHE A 87 16.76 -2.91 5.14
N GLU A 88 16.20 -1.90 5.81
CA GLU A 88 15.24 -2.09 6.90
C GLU A 88 13.97 -2.83 6.44
N THR A 89 13.49 -2.53 5.24
CA THR A 89 12.31 -3.19 4.65
C THR A 89 12.58 -4.66 4.41
N ASN A 90 13.75 -5.00 3.87
CA ASN A 90 14.15 -6.38 3.61
C ASN A 90 14.33 -7.16 4.93
N LEU A 91 15.03 -6.58 5.91
CA LEU A 91 15.21 -7.19 7.23
C LEU A 91 13.88 -7.43 7.96
N ARG A 92 12.92 -6.50 7.85
CA ARG A 92 11.57 -6.68 8.40
C ARG A 92 10.84 -7.84 7.72
N ARG A 93 10.96 -7.95 6.39
CA ARG A 93 10.34 -9.04 5.61
C ARG A 93 10.92 -10.40 5.99
N GLU A 94 12.24 -10.51 6.13
CA GLU A 94 12.92 -11.74 6.56
C GLU A 94 12.40 -12.21 7.92
N ARG A 95 12.42 -11.32 8.93
CA ARG A 95 11.90 -11.62 10.28
C ARG A 95 10.41 -12.01 10.27
N GLN A 96 9.61 -11.38 9.41
CA GLN A 96 8.20 -11.74 9.26
C GLN A 96 8.05 -13.15 8.69
N LEU A 97 8.83 -13.52 7.67
CA LEU A 97 8.80 -14.85 7.07
C LEU A 97 9.21 -15.94 8.06
N GLU A 98 10.26 -15.68 8.85
CA GLU A 98 10.67 -16.56 9.95
C GLU A 98 9.54 -16.76 10.97
N GLY A 99 8.91 -15.67 11.40
CA GLY A 99 7.76 -15.71 12.31
C GLY A 99 6.57 -16.49 11.75
N ILE A 100 6.26 -16.30 10.46
CA ILE A 100 5.21 -17.05 9.75
C ILE A 100 5.57 -18.54 9.71
N SER A 101 6.81 -18.89 9.37
CA SER A 101 7.29 -20.28 9.32
C SER A 101 7.14 -20.96 10.68
N ALA A 102 7.60 -20.32 11.75
CA ALA A 102 7.47 -20.81 13.11
C ALA A 102 6.00 -20.97 13.55
N ALA A 103 5.12 -20.02 13.18
CA ALA A 103 3.69 -20.11 13.48
C ALA A 103 2.97 -21.20 12.67
N LYS A 104 3.39 -21.46 11.43
CA LYS A 104 2.90 -22.60 10.64
C LYS A 104 3.33 -23.93 11.25
N ALA A 105 4.59 -24.06 11.67
CA ALA A 105 5.09 -25.26 12.35
C ALA A 105 4.34 -25.55 13.66
N ARG A 106 3.94 -24.49 14.40
CA ARG A 106 3.08 -24.61 15.59
C ARG A 106 1.59 -24.81 15.30
N GLY A 107 1.17 -24.85 14.04
CA GLY A 107 -0.25 -25.04 13.66
C GLY A 107 -1.18 -23.87 14.01
N VAL A 108 -0.65 -22.65 14.15
CA VAL A 108 -1.43 -21.46 14.54
C VAL A 108 -2.40 -21.03 13.42
N TYR A 109 -2.00 -21.19 12.15
CA TYR A 109 -2.82 -20.82 11.00
C TYR A 109 -3.88 -21.89 10.71
N ARG A 110 -5.14 -21.63 11.10
CA ARG A 110 -6.30 -22.51 10.84
C ARG A 110 -7.20 -22.02 9.70
N GLY A 111 -6.68 -21.15 8.84
CA GLY A 111 -7.46 -20.50 7.78
C GLY A 111 -8.49 -19.51 8.32
N ARG A 112 -9.35 -19.01 7.41
CA ARG A 112 -10.45 -18.13 7.77
C ARG A 112 -11.49 -18.94 8.58
N LYS A 113 -11.90 -18.44 9.74
CA LYS A 113 -13.01 -19.04 10.50
C LYS A 113 -14.24 -19.16 9.59
N PRO A 114 -14.94 -20.30 9.58
CA PRO A 114 -16.22 -20.43 8.88
C PRO A 114 -17.15 -19.28 9.30
N SER A 115 -17.74 -18.61 8.31
CA SER A 115 -18.59 -17.43 8.52
C SER A 115 -19.99 -17.61 7.92
N ILE A 116 -20.26 -18.78 7.33
CA ILE A 116 -21.55 -19.13 6.75
C ILE A 116 -22.18 -20.16 7.67
N ASP A 117 -23.42 -19.89 8.09
CA ASP A 117 -24.24 -20.87 8.79
C ASP A 117 -24.80 -21.88 7.77
N VAL A 118 -24.14 -23.03 7.68
CA VAL A 118 -24.52 -24.10 6.76
C VAL A 118 -25.87 -24.71 7.12
N ALA A 119 -26.19 -24.80 8.42
CA ALA A 119 -27.46 -25.36 8.88
C ALA A 119 -28.63 -24.45 8.47
N GLU A 120 -28.45 -23.14 8.60
CA GLU A 120 -29.43 -22.15 8.14
C GLU A 120 -29.67 -22.24 6.62
N VAL A 121 -28.60 -22.39 5.83
CA VAL A 121 -28.70 -22.54 4.37
C VAL A 121 -29.48 -23.81 4.00
N LYS A 122 -29.17 -24.96 4.64
CA LYS A 122 -29.87 -26.23 4.41
C LYS A 122 -31.35 -26.12 4.80
N ARG A 123 -31.65 -25.53 5.97
CA ARG A 123 -33.03 -25.30 6.43
C ARG A 123 -33.82 -24.45 5.43
N LEU A 124 -33.29 -23.32 4.98
CA LEU A 124 -33.99 -22.46 4.02
C LEU A 124 -34.20 -23.15 2.66
N LYS A 125 -33.29 -24.05 2.26
CA LYS A 125 -33.45 -24.85 1.06
C LYS A 125 -34.58 -25.88 1.20
N GLU A 126 -34.70 -26.53 2.36
CA GLU A 126 -35.82 -27.42 2.69
C GLU A 126 -37.17 -26.71 2.71
N PHE A 127 -37.21 -25.45 3.17
CA PHE A 127 -38.37 -24.56 3.04
C PHE A 127 -38.69 -24.14 1.59
N GLY A 128 -37.96 -24.66 0.60
CA GLY A 128 -38.22 -24.46 -0.83
C GLY A 128 -37.61 -23.20 -1.42
N LEU A 129 -36.80 -22.44 -0.68
CA LEU A 129 -36.17 -21.24 -1.24
C LEU A 129 -35.11 -21.60 -2.29
N GLY A 130 -35.12 -20.86 -3.39
CA GLY A 130 -34.08 -20.94 -4.40
C GLY A 130 -32.73 -20.36 -3.90
N PRO A 131 -31.57 -20.83 -4.43
CA PRO A 131 -30.25 -20.38 -4.00
C PRO A 131 -30.03 -18.86 -4.04
N THR A 132 -30.65 -18.16 -5.01
CA THR A 132 -30.60 -16.70 -5.12
C THR A 132 -31.36 -16.01 -3.98
N ALA A 133 -32.50 -16.56 -3.55
CA ALA A 133 -33.28 -16.01 -2.45
C ALA A 133 -32.56 -16.24 -1.11
N ILE A 134 -31.95 -17.40 -0.91
CA ILE A 134 -31.13 -17.72 0.27
C ILE A 134 -29.92 -16.77 0.36
N ALA A 135 -29.21 -16.58 -0.76
CA ALA A 135 -28.07 -15.65 -0.84
C ALA A 135 -28.46 -14.23 -0.40
N ARG A 136 -29.59 -13.72 -0.92
CA ARG A 136 -30.10 -12.39 -0.55
C ARG A 136 -30.52 -12.33 0.91
N LYS A 137 -31.22 -13.35 1.41
CA LYS A 137 -31.73 -13.40 2.78
C LYS A 137 -30.62 -13.46 3.84
N LEU A 138 -29.53 -14.18 3.54
CA LEU A 138 -28.40 -14.35 4.46
C LEU A 138 -27.24 -13.37 4.19
N GLY A 139 -27.36 -12.50 3.18
CA GLY A 139 -26.31 -11.55 2.82
C GLY A 139 -25.01 -12.21 2.33
N ILE A 140 -25.09 -13.43 1.78
CA ILE A 140 -23.93 -14.19 1.29
C ILE A 140 -23.96 -14.31 -0.24
N GLY A 141 -22.80 -14.52 -0.86
CA GLY A 141 -22.72 -14.76 -2.30
C GLY A 141 -23.40 -16.08 -2.71
N ARG A 142 -24.00 -16.14 -3.91
CA ARG A 142 -24.60 -17.37 -4.44
C ARG A 142 -23.65 -18.57 -4.44
N ALA A 143 -22.38 -18.36 -4.78
CA ALA A 143 -21.35 -19.42 -4.74
C ALA A 143 -21.09 -19.95 -3.32
N SER A 144 -21.34 -19.14 -2.29
CA SER A 144 -21.28 -19.58 -0.88
C SER A 144 -22.47 -20.45 -0.50
N VAL A 145 -23.66 -20.17 -1.05
CA VAL A 145 -24.85 -21.01 -0.86
C VAL A 145 -24.64 -22.40 -1.46
N TYR A 146 -24.17 -22.48 -2.71
CA TYR A 146 -23.89 -23.78 -3.34
C TYR A 146 -22.83 -24.58 -2.57
N ARG A 147 -21.71 -23.95 -2.20
CA ARG A 147 -20.69 -24.61 -1.37
C ARG A 147 -21.22 -25.09 -0.02
N ALA A 148 -22.14 -24.35 0.61
CA ALA A 148 -22.75 -24.78 1.86
C ALA A 148 -23.74 -25.94 1.68
N LEU A 149 -24.41 -26.03 0.53
CA LEU A 149 -25.29 -27.16 0.20
C LEU A 149 -24.50 -28.43 -0.18
N GLU A 150 -23.31 -28.28 -0.78
CA GLU A 150 -22.40 -29.38 -1.11
C GLU A 150 -21.55 -29.85 0.09
N ALA A 151 -21.31 -28.97 1.06
CA ALA A 151 -20.64 -29.32 2.30
C ALA A 151 -21.55 -30.22 3.16
N GLY A 152 -21.30 -31.54 3.08
CA GLY A 152 -21.88 -32.58 3.93
C GLY A 152 -21.52 -32.37 5.39
#